data_AF-A0A382P3J2-F1
#
_entry.id   AF-A0A382P3J2-F1
#
_cell.length_a   1.000
_cell.length_b   1.000
_cell.length_c   1.000
_cell.angle_alpha   90.00
_cell.angle_beta   90.00
_cell.angle_gamma   90.00
#
_symmetry.space_group_name_H-M   'P 1'
#
loop_
_entity.id
_entity.type
_entity.pdbx_description
1 polymer ?
#
loop_
_entity_poly.entity_id
_entity_poly.type
_entity_poly.pdbx_seq_one_letter_code
_entity_poly.pdbx_strand_id
1 'polypeptide(L)'
;TTNDGTLTVTFTSSEATSNFVVGDITVSGGALSSFSATSSTVYTATFTPSASGATTIDVAASTFTDAVGNNNTAATQFNWTYDVTAPAIPTGLVATPGSSTVSFTWNGNTESDLASYKVYRSTALGFTPSSSNLVATVISTFSNVSWSDNNLTNGTTYYYRISAVDNVGNESGKTSEITVTPNDYEKPVITSVTESENDLDWYGNVETGNIVVIGSDNVSITKYEYSVGTSSGDEDIIPWFTTESNSGSFDLSTFSESVNYFSNSRATDAVGNVSDIVSSDGFQMDLTSPVLGIVSNGELYQTDTTLVTLSWSGFSDTPSGISHYEYSLGTQPGTGNVVARTNVGLAESIVLSSLDLDN
;
A
#
# COMPACT_ATOMS: atom_id res chain seq x y z
N THR A 1 11.73 23.45 -34.06
CA THR A 1 10.58 24.18 -33.52
C THR A 1 10.95 24.70 -32.17
N THR A 2 10.68 25.97 -31.86
CA THR A 2 10.85 26.53 -30.51
C THR A 2 9.78 27.61 -30.26
N ASN A 3 9.63 28.03 -29.02
CA ASN A 3 8.80 29.18 -28.62
C ASN A 3 9.62 30.46 -28.41
N ASP A 4 10.85 30.50 -28.92
CA ASP A 4 11.74 31.66 -28.79
C ASP A 4 11.16 32.88 -29.53
N GLY A 5 11.00 34.01 -28.83
CA GLY A 5 10.43 35.22 -29.43
C GLY A 5 11.31 35.84 -30.53
N THR A 6 12.59 35.46 -30.62
CA THR A 6 13.52 35.90 -31.65
C THR A 6 14.62 34.87 -31.89
N LEU A 7 15.18 34.86 -33.10
CA LEU A 7 16.42 34.16 -33.42
C LEU A 7 17.50 35.14 -33.90
N THR A 8 18.75 34.93 -33.47
CA THR A 8 19.91 35.55 -34.13
C THR A 8 20.32 34.68 -35.31
N VAL A 9 20.25 35.25 -36.52
CA VAL A 9 20.58 34.57 -37.77
C VAL A 9 21.91 35.10 -38.28
N THR A 10 22.80 34.19 -38.66
CA THR A 10 24.12 34.51 -39.22
C THR A 10 24.17 34.09 -40.68
N PHE A 11 24.53 35.02 -41.55
CA PHE A 11 24.78 34.78 -42.97
C PHE A 11 26.28 34.81 -43.21
N THR A 12 26.81 33.75 -43.81
CA THR A 12 28.25 33.62 -44.08
C THR A 12 28.47 33.36 -45.56
N SER A 13 29.23 34.23 -46.21
CA SER A 13 29.72 34.02 -47.58
C SER A 13 31.12 33.39 -47.56
N SER A 14 31.47 32.68 -48.64
CA SER A 14 32.80 32.11 -48.82
C SER A 14 33.87 33.15 -49.17
N GLU A 15 33.44 34.30 -49.70
CA GLU A 15 34.29 35.41 -50.13
C GLU A 15 33.68 36.75 -49.71
N ALA A 16 34.50 37.80 -49.67
CA ALA A 16 34.06 39.14 -49.29
C ALA A 16 33.00 39.66 -50.26
N THR A 17 31.86 40.11 -49.73
CA THR A 17 30.77 40.65 -50.56
C THR A 17 30.89 42.17 -50.72
N SER A 18 30.38 42.69 -51.83
CA SER A 18 30.42 44.13 -52.15
C SER A 18 29.15 44.87 -51.78
N ASN A 19 28.00 44.17 -51.84
CA ASN A 19 26.68 44.80 -51.81
C ASN A 19 25.59 43.96 -51.12
N PHE A 20 25.95 42.93 -50.33
CA PHE A 20 24.94 42.15 -49.62
C PHE A 20 24.22 43.00 -48.55
N VAL A 21 22.91 43.13 -48.70
CA VAL A 21 22.04 43.95 -47.85
C VAL A 21 20.77 43.19 -47.46
N VAL A 22 20.02 43.69 -46.48
CA VAL A 22 18.79 43.02 -45.99
C VAL A 22 17.75 42.78 -47.10
N GLY A 23 17.72 43.60 -48.14
CA GLY A 23 16.81 43.45 -49.29
C GLY A 23 17.09 42.21 -50.16
N ASP A 24 18.27 41.61 -50.01
CA ASP A 24 18.66 40.38 -50.71
C ASP A 24 18.10 39.12 -50.03
N ILE A 25 17.54 39.29 -48.82
CA ILE A 25 17.01 38.21 -48.00
C ILE A 25 15.49 38.23 -48.11
N THR A 26 14.91 37.10 -48.53
CA THR A 26 13.47 36.87 -48.51
C THR A 26 13.09 36.12 -47.26
N VAL A 27 12.01 36.54 -46.61
CA VAL A 27 11.57 36.02 -45.32
C VAL A 27 10.08 35.70 -45.40
N SER A 28 9.70 34.52 -44.92
CA SER A 28 8.30 34.11 -44.76
C SER A 28 7.98 33.91 -43.28
N GLY A 29 6.81 34.36 -42.85
CA GLY A 29 6.31 34.16 -41.48
C GLY A 29 6.92 35.09 -40.41
N GLY A 30 7.70 36.10 -40.79
CA GLY A 30 8.27 37.08 -39.84
C GLY A 30 9.01 38.22 -40.53
N ALA A 31 9.85 38.92 -39.78
CA ALA A 31 10.67 40.02 -40.28
C ALA A 31 12.09 39.96 -39.73
N LEU A 32 13.04 40.53 -40.48
CA LEU A 32 14.40 40.77 -40.02
C LEU A 32 14.55 42.20 -39.51
N SER A 33 15.32 42.35 -38.44
CA SER A 33 15.77 43.62 -37.90
C SER A 33 17.25 43.54 -37.54
N SER A 34 17.85 44.69 -37.20
CA SER A 34 19.24 44.75 -36.73
C SER A 34 20.25 44.08 -37.68
N PHE A 35 20.01 44.14 -38.99
CA PHE A 35 20.92 43.59 -39.99
C PHE A 35 22.25 44.37 -39.96
N SER A 36 23.35 43.67 -39.73
CA SER A 36 24.68 44.27 -39.63
C SER A 36 25.76 43.34 -40.16
N ALA A 37 26.75 43.90 -40.84
CA ALA A 37 28.00 43.21 -41.15
C ALA A 37 28.86 43.12 -39.87
N THR A 38 29.35 41.91 -39.56
CA THR A 38 30.34 41.66 -38.50
C THR A 38 31.75 41.54 -39.10
N SER A 39 31.85 41.13 -40.37
CA SER A 39 33.06 41.17 -41.19
C SER A 39 32.67 41.38 -42.67
N SER A 40 33.64 41.33 -43.58
CA SER A 40 33.35 41.34 -45.03
C SER A 40 32.65 40.06 -45.54
N THR A 41 32.59 39.01 -44.71
CA THR A 41 32.01 37.71 -45.06
C THR A 41 30.89 37.24 -44.11
N VAL A 42 30.70 37.92 -42.98
CA VAL A 42 29.76 37.50 -41.93
C VAL A 42 28.81 38.65 -41.63
N TYR A 43 27.52 38.35 -41.69
CA TYR A 43 26.43 39.27 -41.39
C TYR A 43 25.52 38.64 -40.35
N THR A 44 24.93 39.45 -39.50
CA THR A 44 23.96 39.01 -38.51
C THR A 44 22.68 39.81 -38.62
N ALA A 45 21.56 39.19 -38.28
CA ALA A 45 20.27 39.83 -38.16
C ALA A 45 19.44 39.16 -37.06
N THR A 46 18.46 39.89 -36.53
CA THR A 46 17.46 39.33 -35.62
C THR A 46 16.21 39.01 -36.40
N PHE A 47 15.84 37.73 -36.43
CA PHE A 47 14.56 37.28 -36.94
C PHE A 47 13.50 37.30 -35.84
N THR A 48 12.35 37.90 -36.14
CA THR A 48 11.18 37.95 -35.27
C THR A 48 9.99 37.34 -36.02
N PRO A 49 9.44 36.20 -35.57
CA PRO A 49 8.26 35.60 -36.18
C PRO A 49 7.02 36.48 -35.93
N SER A 50 6.07 36.42 -36.86
CA SER A 50 4.83 37.21 -36.80
C SER A 50 3.66 36.49 -36.15
N ALA A 51 3.65 35.16 -36.21
CA ALA A 51 2.67 34.26 -35.59
C ALA A 51 3.24 32.84 -35.53
N SER A 52 2.64 31.95 -34.72
CA SER A 52 2.97 30.53 -34.73
C SER A 52 2.84 29.95 -36.14
N GLY A 53 3.80 29.15 -36.55
CA GLY A 53 3.81 28.50 -37.85
C GLY A 53 5.21 28.28 -38.42
N ALA A 54 5.25 27.68 -39.60
CA ALA A 54 6.49 27.50 -40.35
C ALA A 54 6.98 28.85 -40.90
N THR A 55 8.27 29.11 -40.73
CA THR A 55 8.97 30.30 -41.21
C THR A 55 10.15 29.87 -42.07
N THR A 56 10.49 30.71 -43.06
CA THR A 56 11.63 30.46 -43.93
C THR A 56 12.47 31.73 -44.10
N ILE A 57 13.78 31.53 -44.26
CA ILE A 57 14.72 32.59 -44.64
C ILE A 57 15.52 32.09 -45.85
N ASP A 58 15.49 32.88 -46.91
CA ASP A 58 16.03 32.54 -48.21
C ASP A 58 16.95 33.65 -48.72
N VAL A 59 18.07 33.25 -49.34
CA VAL A 59 18.94 34.15 -50.11
C VAL A 59 19.06 33.57 -51.51
N ALA A 60 18.39 34.21 -52.47
CA ALA A 60 18.33 33.73 -53.84
C ALA A 60 19.68 33.93 -54.56
N ALA A 61 19.89 33.19 -55.66
CA ALA A 61 21.05 33.37 -56.52
C ALA A 61 21.01 34.76 -57.19
N SER A 62 22.19 35.31 -57.49
CA SER A 62 22.34 36.60 -58.19
C SER A 62 21.66 37.79 -57.50
N THR A 63 21.64 37.79 -56.17
CA THR A 63 21.15 38.91 -55.33
C THR A 63 22.29 39.84 -54.89
N PHE A 64 23.49 39.31 -54.68
CA PHE A 64 24.69 40.08 -54.35
C PHE A 64 25.93 39.58 -55.12
N THR A 65 27.01 40.36 -55.11
CA THR A 65 28.27 40.04 -55.79
C THR A 65 29.49 40.11 -54.87
N ASP A 66 30.57 39.46 -55.30
CA ASP A 66 31.91 39.68 -54.77
C ASP A 66 32.54 41.01 -55.27
N ALA A 67 33.81 41.25 -54.93
CA ALA A 67 34.56 42.45 -55.34
C ALA A 67 34.87 42.53 -56.85
N VAL A 68 34.84 41.41 -57.56
CA VAL A 68 35.14 41.31 -58.99
C VAL A 68 33.86 41.27 -59.84
N GLY A 69 32.69 41.22 -59.20
CA GLY A 69 31.37 41.28 -59.82
C GLY A 69 30.74 39.91 -60.10
N ASN A 70 31.27 38.82 -59.53
CA ASN A 70 30.65 37.50 -59.66
C ASN A 70 29.40 37.41 -58.77
N ASN A 71 28.29 36.91 -59.33
CA ASN A 71 27.04 36.71 -58.61
C ASN A 71 27.12 35.57 -57.60
N ASN A 72 26.41 35.70 -56.47
CA ASN A 72 26.24 34.62 -55.52
C ASN A 72 25.40 33.46 -56.07
N THR A 73 25.62 32.27 -55.53
CA THR A 73 24.70 31.13 -55.65
C THR A 73 23.63 31.21 -54.55
N ALA A 74 22.47 30.57 -54.78
CA ALA A 74 21.41 30.53 -53.77
C ALA A 74 21.88 29.77 -52.52
N ALA A 75 21.54 30.29 -51.35
CA ALA A 75 21.74 29.59 -50.08
C ALA A 75 20.70 28.48 -49.90
N THR A 76 21.04 27.46 -49.10
CA THR A 76 20.04 26.50 -48.61
C THR A 76 19.02 27.24 -47.75
N GLN A 77 17.73 27.02 -48.02
CA GLN A 77 16.65 27.62 -47.23
C GLN A 77 16.77 27.23 -45.75
N PHE A 78 16.78 28.23 -44.88
CA PHE A 78 16.66 28.02 -43.44
C PHE A 78 15.18 27.85 -43.08
N ASN A 79 14.86 26.76 -42.39
CA ASN A 79 13.51 26.42 -41.96
C ASN A 79 13.44 26.46 -40.43
N TRP A 80 12.48 27.19 -39.89
CA TRP A 80 12.20 27.20 -38.46
C TRP A 80 10.69 27.29 -38.22
N THR A 81 10.18 26.49 -37.30
CA THR A 81 8.79 26.58 -36.85
C THR A 81 8.76 27.31 -35.52
N TYR A 82 8.12 28.47 -35.50
CA TYR A 82 7.83 29.20 -34.27
C TYR A 82 6.52 28.68 -33.69
N ASP A 83 6.49 28.39 -32.40
CA ASP A 83 5.30 27.87 -31.76
C ASP A 83 5.09 28.43 -30.36
N VAL A 84 4.04 29.25 -30.21
CA VAL A 84 3.55 29.76 -28.92
C VAL A 84 2.12 29.29 -28.63
N THR A 85 1.67 28.26 -29.32
CA THR A 85 0.30 27.75 -29.23
C THR A 85 0.24 26.72 -28.11
N ALA A 86 -0.22 27.12 -26.93
CA ALA A 86 -0.42 26.16 -25.86
C ALA A 86 -1.49 25.10 -26.21
N PRO A 87 -1.41 23.89 -25.65
CA PRO A 87 -2.48 22.90 -25.76
C PRO A 87 -3.82 23.41 -25.18
N ALA A 88 -4.91 22.70 -25.46
CA ALA A 88 -6.18 22.90 -24.79
C ALA A 88 -6.10 22.56 -23.29
N ILE A 89 -7.00 23.15 -22.50
CA ILE A 89 -7.15 22.81 -21.08
C ILE A 89 -7.63 21.35 -20.98
N PRO A 90 -7.00 20.49 -20.16
CA PRO A 90 -7.47 19.13 -19.92
C PRO A 90 -8.94 19.10 -19.49
N THR A 91 -9.66 18.03 -19.84
CA THR A 91 -11.11 17.91 -19.52
C THR A 91 -11.42 16.59 -18.83
N GLY A 92 -12.59 16.49 -18.20
CA GLY A 92 -13.04 15.24 -17.58
C GLY A 92 -12.23 14.83 -16.35
N LEU A 93 -11.63 15.79 -15.63
CA LEU A 93 -10.89 15.52 -14.41
C LEU A 93 -11.81 14.97 -13.33
N VAL A 94 -11.52 13.74 -12.89
CA VAL A 94 -12.19 13.06 -11.78
C VAL A 94 -11.13 12.69 -10.73
N ALA A 95 -11.48 12.88 -9.46
CA ALA A 95 -10.65 12.50 -8.32
C ALA A 95 -11.41 11.48 -7.47
N THR A 96 -10.76 10.38 -7.13
CA THR A 96 -11.31 9.32 -6.27
C THR A 96 -10.44 9.18 -5.02
N PRO A 97 -10.96 9.49 -3.81
CA PRO A 97 -10.19 9.36 -2.59
C PRO A 97 -9.97 7.89 -2.22
N GLY A 98 -8.82 7.59 -1.61
CA GLY A 98 -8.52 6.34 -0.93
C GLY A 98 -7.68 6.58 0.33
N SER A 99 -7.24 5.51 1.00
CA SER A 99 -6.42 5.63 2.21
C SER A 99 -5.03 6.21 1.86
N SER A 100 -4.76 7.41 2.36
CA SER A 100 -3.53 8.18 2.12
C SER A 100 -3.21 8.41 0.63
N THR A 101 -4.23 8.35 -0.24
CA THR A 101 -4.07 8.46 -1.69
C THR A 101 -5.27 9.14 -2.36
N VAL A 102 -5.05 9.74 -3.52
CA VAL A 102 -6.10 10.14 -4.46
C VAL A 102 -5.74 9.64 -5.84
N SER A 103 -6.65 8.90 -6.46
CA SER A 103 -6.53 8.49 -7.85
C SER A 103 -7.28 9.46 -8.76
N PHE A 104 -6.59 9.90 -9.81
CA PHE A 104 -7.12 10.83 -10.79
C PHE A 104 -7.26 10.16 -12.15
N THR A 105 -8.34 10.51 -12.85
CA THR A 105 -8.50 10.23 -14.27
C THR A 105 -8.92 11.49 -15.01
N TRP A 106 -8.49 11.64 -16.26
CA TRP A 106 -8.94 12.71 -17.15
C TRP A 106 -8.86 12.29 -18.61
N ASN A 107 -9.53 13.05 -19.48
CA ASN A 107 -9.46 12.86 -20.92
C ASN A 107 -8.12 13.36 -21.45
N GLY A 108 -7.45 12.54 -22.24
CA GLY A 108 -6.22 12.91 -22.92
C GLY A 108 -6.43 14.01 -23.94
N ASN A 109 -5.56 15.01 -23.90
CA ASN A 109 -5.35 16.02 -24.94
C ASN A 109 -4.95 15.34 -26.28
N THR A 110 -5.34 15.94 -27.41
CA THR A 110 -5.21 15.33 -28.75
C THR A 110 -4.21 16.06 -29.66
N GLU A 111 -3.61 17.13 -29.16
CA GLU A 111 -2.61 17.92 -29.88
C GLU A 111 -1.40 17.04 -30.22
N SER A 112 -0.92 17.11 -31.46
CA SER A 112 0.15 16.25 -31.97
C SER A 112 1.51 16.47 -31.29
N ASP A 113 1.67 17.62 -30.67
CA ASP A 113 2.87 18.09 -29.98
C ASP A 113 2.69 18.11 -28.46
N LEU A 114 1.62 17.50 -27.92
CA LEU A 114 1.48 17.29 -26.48
C LEU A 114 2.70 16.53 -25.93
N ALA A 115 3.32 17.06 -24.87
CA ALA A 115 4.44 16.41 -24.19
C ALA A 115 4.02 15.79 -22.85
N SER A 116 3.30 16.55 -22.03
CA SER A 116 3.01 16.14 -20.64
C SER A 116 1.85 16.92 -20.02
N TYR A 117 1.48 16.53 -18.81
CA TYR A 117 0.57 17.26 -17.93
C TYR A 117 1.29 17.67 -16.66
N LYS A 118 0.94 18.82 -16.10
CA LYS A 118 1.40 19.25 -14.77
C LYS A 118 0.24 19.18 -13.79
N VAL A 119 0.47 18.53 -12.65
CA VAL A 119 -0.52 18.39 -11.57
C VAL A 119 -0.08 19.26 -10.40
N TYR A 120 -0.98 20.13 -9.94
CA TYR A 120 -0.74 21.04 -8.84
C TYR A 120 -1.66 20.71 -7.68
N ARG A 121 -1.15 20.87 -6.45
CA ARG A 121 -1.86 20.55 -5.21
C ARG A 121 -1.64 21.61 -4.14
N SER A 122 -2.69 21.98 -3.41
CA SER A 122 -2.60 22.80 -2.21
C SER A 122 -3.59 22.34 -1.15
N THR A 123 -3.39 22.73 0.11
CA THR A 123 -4.40 22.64 1.18
C THR A 123 -5.22 23.93 1.34
N ALA A 124 -4.86 24.98 0.58
CA ALA A 124 -5.59 26.24 0.54
C ALA A 124 -6.56 26.29 -0.65
N LEU A 125 -7.83 26.56 -0.37
CA LEU A 125 -8.86 26.81 -1.39
C LEU A 125 -8.45 27.99 -2.29
N GLY A 126 -8.67 27.87 -3.61
CA GLY A 126 -8.40 28.94 -4.55
C GLY A 126 -6.92 29.26 -4.75
N PHE A 127 -6.03 28.30 -4.47
CA PHE A 127 -4.59 28.51 -4.63
C PHE A 127 -4.21 28.84 -6.08
N THR A 128 -3.11 29.58 -6.24
CA THR A 128 -2.51 29.86 -7.55
C THR A 128 -1.45 28.82 -7.88
N PRO A 129 -1.60 28.04 -8.97
CA PRO A 129 -0.57 27.11 -9.42
C PRO A 129 0.78 27.78 -9.67
N SER A 130 1.85 27.17 -9.15
CA SER A 130 3.23 27.61 -9.30
C SER A 130 4.17 26.42 -9.13
N SER A 131 5.48 26.64 -9.28
CA SER A 131 6.49 25.59 -9.04
C SER A 131 6.49 25.06 -7.59
N SER A 132 6.03 25.84 -6.61
CA SER A 132 6.03 25.43 -5.20
C SER A 132 4.91 24.44 -4.86
N ASN A 133 3.87 24.36 -5.70
CA ASN A 133 2.74 23.45 -5.51
C ASN A 133 2.57 22.47 -6.68
N LEU A 134 3.58 22.36 -7.54
CA LEU A 134 3.68 21.31 -8.56
C LEU A 134 4.05 20.00 -7.87
N VAL A 135 3.18 18.99 -7.97
CA VAL A 135 3.40 17.68 -7.34
C VAL A 135 3.75 16.59 -8.34
N ALA A 136 3.40 16.76 -9.61
CA ALA A 136 3.78 15.81 -10.65
C ALA A 136 3.84 16.43 -12.05
N THR A 137 4.70 15.84 -12.89
CA THR A 137 4.66 15.96 -14.34
C THR A 137 4.34 14.57 -14.91
N VAL A 138 3.19 14.43 -15.55
CA VAL A 138 2.67 13.15 -16.06
C VAL A 138 2.88 13.11 -17.58
N ILE A 139 3.67 12.16 -18.06
CA ILE A 139 3.89 11.95 -19.50
C ILE A 139 2.94 10.85 -19.96
N SER A 140 1.99 11.18 -20.83
CA SER A 140 1.00 10.23 -21.35
C SER A 140 0.45 10.69 -22.70
N THR A 141 0.24 9.73 -23.59
CA THR A 141 -0.44 9.89 -24.89
C THR A 141 -1.76 9.12 -24.97
N PHE A 142 -2.21 8.53 -23.86
CA PHE A 142 -3.47 7.80 -23.82
C PHE A 142 -4.67 8.75 -23.86
N SER A 143 -5.77 8.30 -24.48
CA SER A 143 -7.04 9.02 -24.52
C SER A 143 -7.73 9.12 -23.16
N ASN A 144 -7.40 8.22 -22.23
CA ASN A 144 -7.73 8.32 -20.81
C ASN A 144 -6.43 8.24 -20.02
N VAL A 145 -6.13 9.33 -19.32
CA VAL A 145 -4.91 9.44 -18.51
C VAL A 145 -5.27 9.13 -17.07
N SER A 146 -4.44 8.33 -16.40
CA SER A 146 -4.57 8.05 -14.97
C SER A 146 -3.27 8.38 -14.24
N TRP A 147 -3.41 8.86 -13.01
CA TRP A 147 -2.30 9.15 -12.11
C TRP A 147 -2.78 9.14 -10.66
N SER A 148 -1.92 8.77 -9.71
CA SER A 148 -2.26 8.79 -8.28
C SER A 148 -1.28 9.66 -7.49
N ASP A 149 -1.86 10.46 -6.58
CA ASP A 149 -1.12 11.18 -5.56
C ASP A 149 -1.11 10.33 -4.28
N ASN A 150 0.06 10.01 -3.77
CA ASN A 150 0.23 9.08 -2.65
C ASN A 150 0.89 9.77 -1.45
N ASN A 151 0.87 9.12 -0.28
CA ASN A 151 1.40 9.66 0.98
C ASN A 151 0.67 10.95 1.43
N LEU A 152 -0.63 11.02 1.17
CA LEU A 152 -1.50 12.08 1.66
C LEU A 152 -1.93 11.80 3.10
N THR A 153 -2.35 12.83 3.81
CA THR A 153 -2.90 12.70 5.15
C THR A 153 -4.41 12.50 5.06
N ASN A 154 -4.91 11.36 5.56
CA ASN A 154 -6.36 11.11 5.67
C ASN A 154 -7.05 12.22 6.46
N GLY A 155 -8.28 12.58 6.07
CA GLY A 155 -9.05 13.67 6.65
C GLY A 155 -8.59 15.08 6.25
N THR A 156 -7.42 15.24 5.64
CA THR A 156 -6.95 16.55 5.14
C THR A 156 -7.54 16.83 3.77
N THR A 157 -8.15 18.02 3.61
CA THR A 157 -8.72 18.43 2.31
C THR A 157 -7.61 18.99 1.41
N TYR A 158 -7.56 18.49 0.18
CA TYR A 158 -6.63 18.93 -0.85
C TYR A 158 -7.37 19.46 -2.07
N TYR A 159 -6.78 20.46 -2.70
CA TYR A 159 -7.27 21.13 -3.89
C TYR A 159 -6.31 20.89 -5.04
N TYR A 160 -6.83 20.50 -6.21
CA TYR A 160 -6.03 20.14 -7.37
C TYR A 160 -6.42 20.91 -8.62
N ARG A 161 -5.43 21.16 -9.46
CA ARG A 161 -5.57 21.69 -10.83
C ARG A 161 -4.57 21.01 -11.75
N ILE A 162 -4.93 20.87 -13.02
CA ILE A 162 -4.06 20.26 -14.03
C ILE A 162 -3.91 21.22 -15.23
N SER A 163 -2.74 21.22 -15.88
CA SER A 163 -2.52 21.79 -17.21
C SER A 163 -1.85 20.77 -18.13
N ALA A 164 -1.94 21.02 -19.44
CA ALA A 164 -1.19 20.31 -20.47
C ALA A 164 -0.01 21.18 -20.92
N VAL A 165 1.07 20.54 -21.35
CA VAL A 165 2.31 21.17 -21.82
C VAL A 165 2.72 20.51 -23.13
N ASP A 166 3.05 21.30 -24.14
CA ASP A 166 3.57 20.81 -25.42
C ASP A 166 5.08 20.52 -25.40
N ASN A 167 5.63 20.06 -26.52
CA ASN A 167 7.04 19.71 -26.69
C ASN A 167 8.00 20.90 -26.67
N VAL A 168 7.50 22.13 -26.82
CA VAL A 168 8.30 23.36 -26.75
C VAL A 168 8.10 24.10 -25.43
N GLY A 169 7.28 23.57 -24.52
CA GLY A 169 7.06 24.06 -23.18
C GLY A 169 5.92 25.07 -23.03
N ASN A 170 5.08 25.30 -24.04
CA ASN A 170 3.89 26.12 -23.85
C ASN A 170 2.88 25.36 -22.99
N GLU A 171 2.36 26.04 -21.98
CA GLU A 171 1.47 25.46 -20.99
C GLU A 171 0.05 26.00 -21.14
N SER A 172 -0.92 25.10 -21.12
CA SER A 172 -2.33 25.46 -21.23
C SER A 172 -2.86 26.19 -19.99
N GLY A 173 -4.08 26.72 -20.12
CA GLY A 173 -4.88 27.12 -18.97
C GLY A 173 -5.07 25.96 -17.99
N LYS A 174 -5.38 26.27 -16.74
CA LYS A 174 -5.61 25.26 -15.70
C LYS A 174 -7.06 24.80 -15.74
N THR A 175 -7.29 23.53 -15.40
CA THR A 175 -8.64 23.04 -15.10
C THR A 175 -9.29 23.88 -14.00
N SER A 176 -10.62 23.81 -13.92
CA SER A 176 -11.32 24.16 -12.69
C SER A 176 -10.73 23.39 -11.51
N GLU A 177 -10.75 24.01 -10.33
CA GLU A 177 -10.27 23.40 -9.11
C GLU A 177 -11.19 22.26 -8.68
N ILE A 178 -10.61 21.10 -8.40
CA ILE A 178 -11.31 19.97 -7.76
C ILE A 178 -10.84 19.84 -6.31
N THR A 179 -11.77 19.52 -5.41
CA THR A 179 -11.51 19.30 -3.99
C THR A 179 -11.72 17.83 -3.65
N VAL A 180 -10.85 17.29 -2.81
CA VAL A 180 -10.91 15.89 -2.39
C VAL A 180 -10.28 15.74 -1.00
N THR A 181 -10.87 14.85 -0.20
CA THR A 181 -10.39 14.52 1.14
C THR A 181 -10.12 13.02 1.17
N PRO A 182 -8.85 12.58 1.12
CA PRO A 182 -8.49 11.18 1.31
C PRO A 182 -9.04 10.69 2.63
N ASN A 183 -9.56 9.47 2.64
CA ASN A 183 -10.05 8.83 3.83
C ASN A 183 -9.84 7.33 3.71
N ASP A 184 -9.72 6.67 4.85
CA ASP A 184 -9.75 5.22 4.87
C ASP A 184 -11.20 4.71 4.86
N TYR A 185 -11.46 3.77 3.97
CA TYR A 185 -12.74 3.11 3.78
C TYR A 185 -12.61 1.59 3.89
N GLU A 186 -11.39 1.08 4.06
CA GLU A 186 -11.17 -0.34 4.29
C GLU A 186 -11.53 -0.64 5.75
N LYS A 187 -12.20 -1.76 5.97
CA LYS A 187 -12.48 -2.20 7.34
C LYS A 187 -11.27 -3.00 7.86
N PRO A 188 -10.99 -2.96 9.17
CA PRO A 188 -10.11 -3.94 9.78
C PRO A 188 -10.54 -5.37 9.46
N VAL A 189 -9.56 -6.26 9.39
CA VAL A 189 -9.78 -7.70 9.20
C VAL A 189 -9.29 -8.42 10.44
N ILE A 190 -10.17 -9.22 11.05
CA ILE A 190 -9.78 -10.20 12.07
C ILE A 190 -9.64 -11.54 11.36
N THR A 191 -8.47 -12.17 11.50
CA THR A 191 -8.18 -13.47 10.88
C THR A 191 -8.27 -14.64 11.85
N SER A 192 -8.22 -14.36 13.16
CA SER A 192 -8.27 -15.37 14.21
C SER A 192 -8.86 -14.79 15.48
N VAL A 193 -9.68 -15.60 16.15
CA VAL A 193 -10.17 -15.39 17.52
C VAL A 193 -9.94 -16.71 18.24
N THR A 194 -9.18 -16.68 19.33
CA THR A 194 -8.83 -17.87 20.14
C THR A 194 -8.88 -17.55 21.62
N GLU A 195 -8.98 -18.58 22.45
CA GLU A 195 -9.13 -18.47 23.90
C GLU A 195 -7.79 -18.30 24.63
N SER A 196 -6.68 -18.51 23.92
CA SER A 196 -5.31 -18.32 24.40
C SER A 196 -4.33 -18.13 23.23
N GLU A 197 -3.03 -17.95 23.50
CA GLU A 197 -1.98 -17.93 22.46
C GLU A 197 -1.89 -19.25 21.69
N ASN A 198 -2.18 -20.36 22.37
CA ASN A 198 -2.41 -21.66 21.76
C ASN A 198 -3.87 -21.99 22.00
N ASP A 199 -4.65 -22.07 20.93
CA ASP A 199 -6.10 -22.31 20.97
C ASP A 199 -6.52 -23.30 22.08
N LEU A 200 -7.53 -22.91 22.86
CA LEU A 200 -7.89 -23.63 24.10
C LEU A 200 -9.36 -24.06 24.07
N ASP A 201 -9.57 -25.33 23.75
CA ASP A 201 -10.90 -25.92 23.65
C ASP A 201 -11.55 -26.20 25.03
N TRP A 202 -10.74 -26.31 26.08
CA TRP A 202 -11.19 -26.77 27.40
C TRP A 202 -10.69 -25.88 28.53
N TYR A 203 -11.64 -25.31 29.29
CA TYR A 203 -11.36 -24.61 30.53
C TYR A 203 -11.67 -25.48 31.75
N GLY A 204 -10.69 -25.59 32.65
CA GLY A 204 -10.86 -26.23 33.95
C GLY A 204 -11.63 -25.37 34.95
N ASN A 205 -11.47 -25.68 36.24
CA ASN A 205 -11.97 -24.83 37.33
C ASN A 205 -11.07 -23.58 37.54
N VAL A 206 -11.15 -22.64 36.59
CA VAL A 206 -10.49 -21.33 36.64
C VAL A 206 -11.53 -20.20 36.60
N GLU A 207 -11.20 -19.06 37.19
CA GLU A 207 -12.13 -17.92 37.31
C GLU A 207 -12.08 -16.97 36.11
N THR A 208 -11.08 -17.08 35.24
CA THR A 208 -10.85 -16.10 34.17
C THR A 208 -10.50 -16.80 32.86
N GLY A 209 -11.28 -16.48 31.83
CA GLY A 209 -11.00 -16.80 30.44
C GLY A 209 -10.33 -15.64 29.73
N ASN A 210 -9.70 -15.91 28.60
CA ASN A 210 -9.13 -14.89 27.74
C ASN A 210 -9.63 -15.06 26.31
N ILE A 211 -9.60 -13.96 25.57
CA ILE A 211 -9.81 -13.91 24.12
C ILE A 211 -8.59 -13.22 23.55
N VAL A 212 -7.96 -13.82 22.56
CA VAL A 212 -6.82 -13.30 21.82
C VAL A 212 -7.21 -13.20 20.36
N VAL A 213 -6.87 -12.08 19.72
CA VAL A 213 -7.20 -11.87 18.31
C VAL A 213 -5.98 -11.51 17.49
N ILE A 214 -5.97 -12.02 16.27
CA ILE A 214 -5.06 -11.60 15.22
C ILE A 214 -5.89 -10.76 14.26
N GLY A 215 -5.63 -9.46 14.25
CA GLY A 215 -6.27 -8.53 13.33
C GLY A 215 -5.26 -7.59 12.68
N SER A 216 -5.54 -7.19 11.45
CA SER A 216 -4.76 -6.21 10.72
C SER A 216 -5.67 -5.23 10.00
N ASP A 217 -5.12 -4.07 9.67
CA ASP A 217 -5.81 -3.03 8.93
C ASP A 217 -4.78 -2.21 8.12
N ASN A 218 -5.24 -1.44 7.12
CA ASN A 218 -4.35 -0.60 6.31
C ASN A 218 -3.92 0.67 7.09
N VAL A 219 -4.67 1.05 8.13
CA VAL A 219 -4.24 1.97 9.19
C VAL A 219 -4.11 1.21 10.52
N SER A 220 -4.14 1.93 11.64
CA SER A 220 -4.07 1.33 12.97
C SER A 220 -5.45 0.94 13.48
N ILE A 221 -5.59 -0.27 14.00
CA ILE A 221 -6.72 -0.67 14.85
C ILE A 221 -6.60 0.08 16.18
N THR A 222 -7.65 0.75 16.61
CA THR A 222 -7.66 1.54 17.86
C THR A 222 -8.47 0.90 18.97
N LYS A 223 -9.36 -0.02 18.62
CA LYS A 223 -10.31 -0.60 19.55
C LYS A 223 -10.69 -2.01 19.13
N TYR A 224 -10.70 -2.92 20.10
CA TYR A 224 -11.32 -4.24 19.96
C TYR A 224 -12.53 -4.34 20.87
N GLU A 225 -13.54 -5.04 20.39
CA GLU A 225 -14.71 -5.42 21.17
C GLU A 225 -14.81 -6.94 21.20
N TYR A 226 -15.23 -7.47 22.35
CA TYR A 226 -15.29 -8.90 22.64
C TYR A 226 -16.62 -9.27 23.27
N SER A 227 -17.13 -10.46 22.95
CA SER A 227 -18.26 -11.06 23.64
C SER A 227 -18.08 -12.58 23.67
N VAL A 228 -18.88 -13.26 24.50
CA VAL A 228 -18.96 -14.71 24.51
C VAL A 228 -20.42 -15.10 24.42
N GLY A 229 -20.72 -16.07 23.57
CA GLY A 229 -22.07 -16.58 23.41
C GLY A 229 -22.15 -18.08 23.20
N THR A 230 -23.37 -18.61 23.21
CA THR A 230 -23.64 -20.03 22.93
C THR A 230 -23.72 -20.36 21.44
N SER A 231 -23.67 -19.34 20.58
CA SER A 231 -23.51 -19.44 19.12
C SER A 231 -22.54 -18.39 18.60
N SER A 232 -21.98 -18.61 17.41
CA SER A 232 -21.09 -17.65 16.74
C SER A 232 -21.77 -16.29 16.55
N GLY A 233 -21.14 -15.23 17.08
CA GLY A 233 -21.59 -13.85 16.99
C GLY A 233 -22.56 -13.41 18.09
N ASP A 234 -23.01 -14.33 18.95
CA ASP A 234 -23.91 -14.02 20.05
C ASP A 234 -23.18 -13.38 21.24
N GLU A 235 -23.95 -12.73 22.12
CA GLU A 235 -23.46 -12.05 23.32
C GLU A 235 -24.26 -12.45 24.57
N ASP A 236 -24.89 -13.63 24.53
CA ASP A 236 -25.84 -14.11 25.54
C ASP A 236 -25.20 -14.60 26.84
N ILE A 237 -23.88 -14.83 26.85
CA ILE A 237 -23.13 -15.23 28.05
C ILE A 237 -22.33 -14.05 28.61
N ILE A 238 -21.47 -13.45 27.78
CA ILE A 238 -20.74 -12.23 28.09
C ILE A 238 -21.11 -11.16 27.05
N PRO A 239 -21.79 -10.06 27.46
CA PRO A 239 -22.11 -8.94 26.58
C PRO A 239 -20.86 -8.28 25.97
N TRP A 240 -21.03 -7.54 24.87
CA TRP A 240 -19.91 -6.80 24.27
C TRP A 240 -19.18 -5.89 25.29
N PHE A 241 -17.88 -6.12 25.46
CA PHE A 241 -16.98 -5.26 26.22
C PHE A 241 -15.80 -4.81 25.34
N THR A 242 -15.14 -3.73 25.72
CA THR A 242 -14.15 -3.03 24.87
C THR A 242 -12.76 -3.02 25.51
N THR A 243 -11.73 -3.22 24.69
CA THR A 243 -10.33 -2.98 25.07
C THR A 243 -9.56 -2.28 23.94
N GLU A 244 -8.38 -1.72 24.26
CA GLU A 244 -7.42 -1.20 23.27
C GLU A 244 -6.35 -2.25 22.87
N SER A 245 -6.35 -3.39 23.55
CA SER A 245 -5.43 -4.50 23.30
C SER A 245 -6.06 -5.50 22.35
N ASN A 246 -5.26 -6.28 21.61
CA ASN A 246 -5.74 -7.42 20.84
C ASN A 246 -6.08 -8.65 21.72
N SER A 247 -6.36 -8.41 23.00
CA SER A 247 -6.87 -9.41 23.92
C SER A 247 -7.83 -8.81 24.94
N GLY A 248 -8.70 -9.65 25.46
CA GLY A 248 -9.66 -9.33 26.51
C GLY A 248 -9.83 -10.49 27.47
N SER A 249 -10.00 -10.20 28.75
CA SER A 249 -10.29 -11.22 29.78
C SER A 249 -11.75 -11.13 30.20
N PHE A 250 -12.35 -12.26 30.53
CA PHE A 250 -13.74 -12.36 30.97
C PHE A 250 -13.89 -13.35 32.13
N ASP A 251 -14.98 -13.19 32.89
CA ASP A 251 -15.29 -14.03 34.04
C ASP A 251 -15.94 -15.35 33.60
N LEU A 252 -15.39 -16.48 34.06
CA LEU A 252 -15.91 -17.82 33.77
C LEU A 252 -16.89 -18.34 34.85
N SER A 253 -17.16 -17.57 35.91
CA SER A 253 -17.94 -18.03 37.07
C SER A 253 -19.37 -18.47 36.77
N THR A 254 -19.96 -17.99 35.68
CA THR A 254 -21.33 -18.33 35.24
C THR A 254 -21.39 -19.44 34.19
N PHE A 255 -20.24 -19.96 33.75
CA PHE A 255 -20.17 -20.95 32.71
C PHE A 255 -20.47 -22.34 33.27
N SER A 256 -21.13 -23.16 32.46
CA SER A 256 -21.56 -24.52 32.80
C SER A 256 -20.95 -25.54 31.84
N GLU A 257 -20.74 -26.76 32.34
CA GLU A 257 -20.34 -27.92 31.52
C GLU A 257 -21.40 -28.26 30.46
N SER A 258 -20.97 -29.01 29.44
CA SER A 258 -21.83 -29.51 28.34
C SER A 258 -22.49 -28.40 27.51
N VAL A 259 -21.94 -27.18 27.53
CA VAL A 259 -22.33 -26.06 26.68
C VAL A 259 -21.13 -25.70 25.81
N ASN A 260 -21.38 -25.47 24.53
CA ASN A 260 -20.37 -24.95 23.61
C ASN A 260 -20.46 -23.42 23.63
N TYR A 261 -19.34 -22.78 23.92
CA TYR A 261 -19.21 -21.33 23.93
C TYR A 261 -18.36 -20.90 22.75
N PHE A 262 -18.62 -19.69 22.25
CA PHE A 262 -17.88 -19.07 21.17
C PHE A 262 -17.43 -17.70 21.62
N SER A 263 -16.12 -17.46 21.56
CA SER A 263 -15.55 -16.13 21.73
C SER A 263 -15.75 -15.35 20.44
N ASN A 264 -16.24 -14.13 20.53
CA ASN A 264 -16.54 -13.28 19.38
C ASN A 264 -15.74 -11.98 19.46
N SER A 265 -15.29 -11.47 18.33
CA SER A 265 -14.62 -10.18 18.27
C SER A 265 -14.97 -9.37 17.03
N ARG A 266 -14.92 -8.05 17.18
CA ARG A 266 -14.86 -7.08 16.10
C ARG A 266 -13.85 -5.98 16.44
N ALA A 267 -13.24 -5.39 15.42
CA ALA A 267 -12.23 -4.35 15.55
C ALA A 267 -12.71 -3.03 14.93
N THR A 268 -12.25 -1.90 15.46
CA THR A 268 -12.46 -0.57 14.90
C THR A 268 -11.11 0.08 14.60
N ASP A 269 -10.93 0.60 13.38
CA ASP A 269 -9.72 1.34 13.00
C ASP A 269 -9.68 2.77 13.59
N ALA A 270 -8.66 3.54 13.22
CA ALA A 270 -8.47 4.93 13.63
C ALA A 270 -9.46 5.93 13.00
N VAL A 271 -10.20 5.51 11.98
CA VAL A 271 -11.14 6.34 11.20
C VAL A 271 -12.60 5.98 11.51
N GLY A 272 -12.82 4.90 12.25
CA GLY A 272 -14.12 4.41 12.71
C GLY A 272 -14.73 3.29 11.87
N ASN A 273 -14.01 2.70 10.89
CA ASN A 273 -14.53 1.53 10.20
C ASN A 273 -14.49 0.32 11.13
N VAL A 274 -15.58 -0.46 11.13
CA VAL A 274 -15.74 -1.63 11.99
C VAL A 274 -15.66 -2.89 11.14
N SER A 275 -14.85 -3.86 11.58
CA SER A 275 -14.74 -5.18 10.95
C SER A 275 -16.07 -5.92 10.98
N ASP A 276 -16.16 -6.99 10.19
CA ASP A 276 -17.18 -8.00 10.44
C ASP A 276 -16.90 -8.72 11.77
N ILE A 277 -17.91 -9.38 12.33
CA ILE A 277 -17.75 -10.18 13.55
C ILE A 277 -17.10 -11.51 13.18
N VAL A 278 -16.06 -11.89 13.92
CA VAL A 278 -15.39 -13.19 13.80
C VAL A 278 -15.56 -13.95 15.11
N SER A 279 -15.77 -15.25 15.01
CA SER A 279 -15.92 -16.16 16.15
C SER A 279 -14.78 -17.17 16.19
N SER A 280 -14.43 -17.65 17.39
CA SER A 280 -13.60 -18.84 17.55
C SER A 280 -14.32 -20.10 17.05
N ASP A 281 -13.61 -21.22 17.00
CA ASP A 281 -14.19 -22.54 16.73
C ASP A 281 -14.92 -23.15 17.95
N GLY A 282 -14.64 -22.58 19.12
CA GLY A 282 -15.44 -22.71 20.33
C GLY A 282 -14.74 -23.50 21.44
N PHE A 283 -15.22 -23.34 22.66
CA PHE A 283 -14.66 -23.96 23.85
C PHE A 283 -15.74 -24.49 24.79
N GLN A 284 -15.33 -25.32 25.74
CA GLN A 284 -16.20 -25.93 26.74
C GLN A 284 -15.57 -25.87 28.15
N MET A 285 -16.41 -26.01 29.17
CA MET A 285 -15.97 -26.17 30.56
C MET A 285 -15.79 -27.65 30.89
N ASP A 286 -14.70 -27.97 31.58
CA ASP A 286 -14.44 -29.25 32.24
C ASP A 286 -14.19 -29.02 33.75
N LEU A 287 -15.24 -29.20 34.53
CA LEU A 287 -15.22 -28.99 35.98
C LEU A 287 -15.18 -30.34 36.73
N THR A 288 -15.26 -31.46 36.00
CA THR A 288 -15.17 -32.81 36.55
C THR A 288 -13.72 -33.26 36.67
N SER A 289 -13.42 -33.96 37.75
CA SER A 289 -12.13 -34.67 37.85
C SER A 289 -12.22 -36.02 37.11
N PRO A 290 -11.10 -36.51 36.53
CA PRO A 290 -11.06 -37.84 35.96
C PRO A 290 -11.54 -38.92 36.92
N VAL A 291 -12.33 -39.86 36.41
CA VAL A 291 -12.77 -41.04 37.15
C VAL A 291 -11.59 -41.99 37.33
N LEU A 292 -11.40 -42.45 38.57
CA LEU A 292 -10.35 -43.41 38.91
C LEU A 292 -10.57 -44.75 38.21
N GLY A 293 -9.51 -45.29 37.62
CA GLY A 293 -9.45 -46.66 37.14
C GLY A 293 -8.82 -47.62 38.13
N ILE A 294 -8.42 -48.78 37.61
CA ILE A 294 -7.74 -49.84 38.34
C ILE A 294 -6.29 -49.89 37.87
N VAL A 295 -5.35 -49.96 38.82
CA VAL A 295 -3.94 -50.22 38.56
C VAL A 295 -3.64 -51.67 38.94
N SER A 296 -2.92 -52.39 38.09
CA SER A 296 -2.56 -53.80 38.26
C SER A 296 -1.09 -54.03 37.92
N ASN A 297 -0.40 -54.83 38.73
CA ASN A 297 0.94 -55.34 38.46
C ASN A 297 0.92 -56.79 37.92
N GLY A 298 -0.22 -57.25 37.41
CA GLY A 298 -0.41 -58.58 36.83
C GLY A 298 -0.67 -59.69 37.87
N GLU A 299 0.13 -59.78 38.93
CA GLU A 299 0.04 -60.84 39.95
C GLU A 299 0.17 -60.28 41.38
N LEU A 300 -0.54 -60.92 42.33
CA LEU A 300 -0.50 -60.57 43.76
C LEU A 300 0.90 -60.72 44.39
N TYR A 301 1.74 -61.58 43.81
CA TYR A 301 3.11 -61.83 44.24
C TYR A 301 4.02 -61.96 43.01
N GLN A 302 5.20 -61.35 43.09
CA GLN A 302 6.24 -61.49 42.07
C GLN A 302 7.53 -61.97 42.73
N THR A 303 8.32 -62.76 41.99
CA THR A 303 9.64 -63.24 42.43
C THR A 303 10.79 -62.54 41.72
N ASP A 304 10.49 -61.75 40.68
CA ASP A 304 11.48 -60.95 39.96
C ASP A 304 11.68 -59.63 40.70
N THR A 305 12.89 -59.43 41.22
CA THR A 305 13.27 -58.22 41.95
C THR A 305 13.76 -57.11 41.04
N THR A 306 13.91 -57.39 39.73
CA THR A 306 14.50 -56.48 38.75
C THR A 306 13.52 -55.96 37.72
N LEU A 307 12.34 -56.60 37.62
CA LEU A 307 11.32 -56.28 36.65
C LEU A 307 9.94 -56.17 37.29
N VAL A 308 9.24 -55.08 36.97
CA VAL A 308 7.82 -54.88 37.33
C VAL A 308 7.07 -54.39 36.11
N THR A 309 5.99 -55.08 35.76
CA THR A 309 5.04 -54.58 34.76
C THR A 309 3.87 -53.95 35.47
N LEU A 310 3.59 -52.68 35.19
CA LEU A 310 2.40 -51.98 35.66
C LEU A 310 1.46 -51.79 34.48
N SER A 311 0.17 -51.97 34.73
CA SER A 311 -0.90 -51.73 33.77
C SER A 311 -2.04 -51.02 34.47
N TRP A 312 -2.78 -50.20 33.74
CA TRP A 312 -3.97 -49.53 34.27
C TRP A 312 -5.08 -49.50 33.22
N SER A 313 -6.31 -49.48 33.70
CA SER A 313 -7.50 -49.45 32.86
C SER A 313 -8.66 -48.83 33.59
N GLY A 314 -9.69 -48.39 32.87
CA GLY A 314 -10.92 -47.85 33.45
C GLY A 314 -10.82 -46.41 33.96
N PHE A 315 -9.66 -45.75 33.79
CA PHE A 315 -9.58 -44.30 33.93
C PHE A 315 -10.37 -43.66 32.79
N SER A 316 -11.16 -42.65 33.10
CA SER A 316 -11.93 -41.95 32.07
C SER A 316 -12.20 -40.53 32.52
N ASP A 317 -12.19 -39.62 31.57
CA ASP A 317 -12.68 -38.26 31.74
C ASP A 317 -13.56 -38.00 30.53
N THR A 318 -14.87 -37.88 30.74
CA THR A 318 -15.82 -37.92 29.62
C THR A 318 -15.91 -36.58 28.89
N PRO A 319 -15.88 -35.41 29.57
CA PRO A 319 -15.83 -34.11 28.91
C PRO A 319 -14.55 -33.91 28.09
N SER A 320 -13.38 -33.89 28.73
CA SER A 320 -12.11 -33.47 28.08
C SER A 320 -11.21 -34.63 27.63
N GLY A 321 -11.46 -35.84 28.10
CA GLY A 321 -10.56 -36.98 27.91
C GLY A 321 -9.35 -36.94 28.85
N ILE A 322 -8.55 -38.01 28.83
CA ILE A 322 -7.32 -38.08 29.63
C ILE A 322 -6.19 -37.42 28.84
N SER A 323 -5.55 -36.41 29.41
CA SER A 323 -4.36 -35.78 28.82
C SER A 323 -3.12 -36.68 28.87
N HIS A 324 -2.85 -37.29 30.03
CA HIS A 324 -1.72 -38.19 30.24
C HIS A 324 -1.89 -39.01 31.53
N TYR A 325 -1.10 -40.06 31.64
CA TYR A 325 -0.89 -40.83 32.85
C TYR A 325 0.50 -40.56 33.43
N GLU A 326 0.59 -40.59 34.75
CA GLU A 326 1.86 -40.62 35.48
C GLU A 326 1.86 -41.83 36.41
N TYR A 327 3.01 -42.49 36.55
CA TYR A 327 3.18 -43.60 37.49
C TYR A 327 4.32 -43.34 38.46
N SER A 328 4.27 -43.97 39.63
CA SER A 328 5.37 -44.02 40.59
C SER A 328 5.38 -45.39 41.28
N LEU A 329 6.55 -45.86 41.71
CA LEU A 329 6.71 -47.11 42.45
C LEU A 329 7.36 -46.83 43.80
N GLY A 330 6.83 -47.45 44.85
CA GLY A 330 7.34 -47.27 46.20
C GLY A 330 7.09 -48.48 47.08
N THR A 331 7.78 -48.51 48.22
CA THR A 331 7.67 -49.59 49.21
C THR A 331 6.46 -49.43 50.14
N GLN A 332 5.71 -48.32 50.04
CA GLN A 332 4.46 -48.06 50.75
C GLN A 332 3.43 -47.42 49.81
N PRO A 333 2.12 -47.54 50.09
CA PRO A 333 1.09 -46.87 49.32
C PRO A 333 1.33 -45.36 49.20
N GLY A 334 1.34 -44.85 47.96
CA GLY A 334 1.53 -43.42 47.67
C GLY A 334 2.99 -42.94 47.66
N THR A 335 3.98 -43.80 47.95
CA THR A 335 5.39 -43.42 47.86
C THR A 335 5.96 -43.68 46.46
N GLY A 336 6.92 -42.85 46.05
CA GLY A 336 7.68 -43.00 44.80
C GLY A 336 9.17 -43.22 45.06
N ASN A 337 9.52 -43.90 46.15
CA ASN A 337 10.91 -44.05 46.60
C ASN A 337 11.71 -45.10 45.82
N VAL A 338 11.05 -45.92 45.00
CA VAL A 338 11.70 -46.86 44.08
C VAL A 338 11.77 -46.24 42.68
N VAL A 339 10.63 -45.73 42.20
CA VAL A 339 10.54 -44.94 40.96
C VAL A 339 9.74 -43.68 41.25
N ALA A 340 10.37 -42.53 41.03
CA ALA A 340 9.71 -41.23 41.15
C ALA A 340 8.59 -41.08 40.12
N ARG A 341 7.68 -40.13 40.37
CA ARG A 341 6.57 -39.86 39.46
C ARG A 341 7.09 -39.55 38.05
N THR A 342 6.65 -40.34 37.09
CA THR A 342 7.13 -40.31 35.71
C THR A 342 5.94 -40.29 34.76
N ASN A 343 5.93 -39.34 33.83
CA ASN A 343 4.91 -39.21 32.79
C ASN A 343 5.13 -40.27 31.69
N VAL A 344 4.07 -40.95 31.29
CA VAL A 344 4.08 -42.00 30.26
C VAL A 344 3.12 -41.71 29.11
N GLY A 345 2.67 -40.46 28.99
CA GLY A 345 1.67 -40.03 28.01
C GLY A 345 0.39 -40.83 28.16
N LEU A 346 -0.16 -41.32 27.05
CA LEU A 346 -1.39 -42.12 27.02
C LEU A 346 -1.14 -43.63 27.07
N ALA A 347 0.06 -44.08 27.42
CA ALA A 347 0.32 -45.51 27.58
C ALA A 347 -0.55 -46.08 28.72
N GLU A 348 -1.10 -47.28 28.52
CA GLU A 348 -1.92 -47.98 29.54
C GLU A 348 -1.11 -49.06 30.29
N SER A 349 0.16 -49.22 29.95
CA SER A 349 1.08 -50.11 30.64
C SER A 349 2.53 -49.67 30.48
N ILE A 350 3.37 -50.05 31.45
CA ILE A 350 4.81 -49.82 31.43
C ILE A 350 5.54 -51.03 32.00
N VAL A 351 6.68 -51.36 31.40
CA VAL A 351 7.61 -52.36 31.94
C VAL A 351 8.82 -51.63 32.52
N LEU A 352 9.00 -51.79 33.82
CA LEU A 352 10.15 -51.29 34.56
C LEU A 352 11.21 -52.39 34.61
N SER A 353 12.43 -52.06 34.25
CA SER A 353 13.58 -52.98 34.28
C SER A 353 14.70 -52.39 35.11
N SER A 354 15.65 -53.23 35.54
CA SER A 354 16.82 -52.82 36.32
C SER A 354 16.46 -52.21 37.68
N LEU A 355 15.36 -52.70 38.28
CA LEU A 355 15.00 -52.37 39.65
C LEU A 355 15.89 -53.12 40.66
N ASP A 356 15.99 -52.57 41.87
CA ASP A 356 16.69 -53.18 43.00
C ASP A 356 15.68 -53.33 44.15
N LEU A 357 14.83 -54.36 44.05
CA LEU A 357 13.79 -54.65 45.03
C LEU A 357 14.28 -55.70 46.03
N ASP A 358 14.05 -55.46 47.32
CA ASP A 358 14.24 -56.46 48.37
C ASP A 358 13.06 -57.44 48.41
N ASN A 359 13.33 -58.72 48.68
CA ASN A 359 12.31 -59.78 48.86
C ASN A 359 11.65 -59.75 50.24
#